data_AF-A0A817UK06-F1
#
_entry.id   AF-A0A817UK06-F1
#
_cell.length_a   1.000
_cell.length_b   1.000
_cell.length_c   1.000
_cell.angle_alpha   90.00
_cell.angle_beta   90.00
_cell.angle_gamma   90.00
#
_symmetry.space_group_name_H-M   'P 1'
#
loop_
_entity.id
_entity.type
_entity.pdbx_description
1 polymer ?
#
loop_
_entity_poly.entity_id
_entity_poly.type
_entity_poly.pdbx_seq_one_letter_code
_entity_poly.pdbx_strand_id
1 'polypeptide(L)'
;MRIPRYSLILLTFIIVIISVVGHPSRSERQAAAAVTDRIDCYPEAESKYSNFSKDACLARNCLFDDMANSSVIQCYLRPTYGYLLKQDVQQTPTGIRLRLQRNQAIASPFPEPIENILLDIQYYTNDIVRFKLYDADNPRYEVPISLTASSGQASLPQYEFIYSTDNTRDNLFSFRIRRRTNSTTLFDTSIGGLVLNNQFLQIVTRLQSPHVYGFGENNHETLKHNIIERKIWGIFARDQG
;
A
#
# COMPACT_ATOMS: atom_id res chain seq x y z
N MET A 1 42.25 66.42 26.45
CA MET A 1 41.68 65.87 25.19
C MET A 1 40.54 64.93 25.56
N ARG A 2 39.28 65.35 25.36
CA ARG A 2 38.07 64.55 25.60
C ARG A 2 37.51 64.14 24.23
N ILE A 3 37.29 62.84 24.02
CA ILE A 3 36.69 62.28 22.79
C ILE A 3 35.17 62.14 23.04
N PRO A 4 34.28 62.64 22.17
CA PRO A 4 32.84 62.45 22.33
C PRO A 4 32.43 61.06 21.84
N ARG A 5 31.52 60.41 22.59
CA ARG A 5 30.86 59.16 22.17
C ARG A 5 29.64 59.51 21.32
N TYR A 6 29.63 59.07 20.06
CA TYR A 6 28.43 59.09 19.21
C TYR A 6 27.62 57.82 19.49
N SER A 7 26.33 58.00 19.81
CA SER A 7 25.37 56.92 20.02
C SER A 7 24.76 56.54 18.66
N LEU A 8 25.04 55.34 18.17
CA LEU A 8 24.53 54.82 16.90
C LEU A 8 23.15 54.19 17.15
N ILE A 9 22.08 54.85 16.71
CA ILE A 9 20.71 54.31 16.80
C ILE A 9 20.51 53.36 15.62
N LEU A 10 20.47 52.06 15.89
CA LEU A 10 20.20 51.01 14.90
C LEU A 10 18.69 50.89 14.69
N LEU A 11 18.16 51.43 13.59
CA LEU A 11 16.76 51.25 13.17
C LEU A 11 16.60 49.86 12.55
N THR A 12 16.06 48.90 13.30
CA THR A 12 15.68 47.57 12.78
C THR A 12 14.34 47.64 12.04
N PHE A 13 14.37 47.49 10.71
CA PHE A 13 13.17 47.27 9.91
C PHE A 13 12.73 45.80 10.01
N ILE A 14 11.55 45.53 10.58
CA ILE A 14 10.93 44.20 10.57
C ILE A 14 10.15 44.05 9.27
N ILE A 15 10.65 43.24 8.34
CA ILE A 15 9.91 42.85 7.13
C ILE A 15 8.99 41.69 7.50
N VAL A 16 7.67 41.95 7.55
CA VAL A 16 6.65 40.91 7.70
C VAL A 16 6.35 40.34 6.31
N ILE A 17 6.95 39.19 6.00
CA ILE A 17 6.61 38.44 4.78
C ILE A 17 5.29 37.71 5.04
N ILE A 18 4.18 38.27 4.56
CA ILE A 18 2.88 37.60 4.56
C ILE A 18 2.92 36.56 3.44
N SER A 19 3.21 35.30 3.78
CA SER A 19 3.09 34.18 2.84
C SER A 19 1.62 33.94 2.56
N VAL A 20 1.13 34.36 1.39
CA VAL A 20 -0.20 33.97 0.92
C VAL A 20 -0.15 32.48 0.61
N VAL A 21 -0.65 31.64 1.51
CA VAL A 21 -0.79 30.20 1.29
C VAL A 21 -1.91 29.99 0.27
N GLY A 22 -1.55 29.95 -1.01
CA GLY A 22 -2.45 29.56 -2.08
C GLY A 22 -2.95 28.13 -1.86
N HIS A 23 -4.25 27.91 -1.98
CA HIS A 23 -4.78 26.54 -1.99
C HIS A 23 -4.30 25.84 -3.26
N PRO A 24 -3.66 24.67 -3.18
CA PRO A 24 -3.15 23.98 -4.36
C PRO A 24 -4.31 23.62 -5.28
N SER A 25 -4.11 23.88 -6.56
CA SER A 25 -5.05 23.57 -7.64
C SER A 25 -5.34 22.07 -7.70
N ARG A 26 -6.46 21.69 -8.32
CA ARG A 26 -6.83 20.28 -8.51
C ARG A 26 -5.75 19.49 -9.25
N SER A 27 -5.07 20.13 -10.21
CA SER A 27 -3.95 19.56 -10.95
C SER A 27 -2.74 19.28 -10.04
N GLU A 28 -2.36 20.24 -9.20
CA GLU A 28 -1.26 20.08 -8.24
C GLU A 28 -1.58 19.02 -7.18
N ARG A 29 -2.84 18.94 -6.71
CA ARG A 29 -3.27 17.87 -5.80
C ARG A 29 -3.22 16.49 -6.45
N GLN A 30 -3.58 16.38 -7.74
CA GLN A 30 -3.50 15.12 -8.49
C GLN A 30 -2.05 14.72 -8.76
N ALA A 31 -1.17 15.67 -9.08
CA ALA A 31 0.26 15.42 -9.24
C ALA A 31 0.92 14.99 -7.92
N ALA A 32 0.61 15.67 -6.81
CA ALA A 32 1.09 15.30 -5.49
C ALA A 32 0.56 13.91 -5.06
N ALA A 33 -0.73 13.63 -5.28
CA ALA A 33 -1.31 12.32 -5.01
C ALA A 33 -0.65 11.22 -5.87
N ALA A 34 -0.34 11.50 -7.14
CA ALA A 34 0.35 10.57 -8.03
C ALA A 34 1.79 10.25 -7.58
N VAL A 35 2.44 11.16 -6.84
CA VAL A 35 3.77 10.92 -6.24
C VAL A 35 3.65 10.12 -4.94
N THR A 36 2.64 10.40 -4.09
CA THR A 36 2.43 9.68 -2.82
C THR A 36 1.83 8.28 -3.00
N ASP A 37 1.14 8.02 -4.10
CA ASP A 37 0.52 6.71 -4.39
C ASP A 37 1.46 5.75 -5.13
N ARG A 38 2.76 6.06 -5.23
CA ARG A 38 3.75 5.15 -5.83
C ARG A 38 3.93 3.92 -4.95
N ILE A 39 3.96 2.76 -5.60
CA ILE A 39 4.28 1.47 -4.98
C ILE A 39 5.67 1.08 -5.46
N ASP A 40 6.56 0.72 -4.55
CA ASP A 40 7.92 0.30 -4.90
C ASP A 40 7.89 -0.95 -5.79
N CYS A 41 8.66 -0.91 -6.88
CA CYS A 41 8.82 -2.01 -7.83
C CYS A 41 10.21 -2.65 -7.75
N TYR A 42 11.06 -2.12 -6.88
CA TYR A 42 12.40 -2.60 -6.58
C TYR A 42 12.63 -2.58 -5.06
N PRO A 43 11.82 -3.33 -4.28
CA PRO A 43 11.84 -3.28 -2.81
C PRO A 43 13.18 -3.71 -2.19
N GLU A 44 14.02 -4.43 -2.93
CA GLU A 44 15.35 -4.84 -2.51
C GLU A 44 16.45 -3.81 -2.85
N ALA A 45 16.10 -2.61 -3.31
CA ALA A 45 17.05 -1.61 -3.79
C ALA A 45 18.14 -1.26 -2.76
N GLU A 46 17.79 -1.25 -1.47
CA GLU A 46 18.69 -0.95 -0.36
C GLU A 46 19.52 -2.17 0.13
N SER A 47 19.29 -3.35 -0.44
CA SER A 47 20.08 -4.54 -0.13
C SER A 47 21.53 -4.36 -0.56
N LYS A 48 22.47 -4.89 0.23
CA LYS A 48 23.89 -4.95 -0.16
C LYS A 48 24.16 -5.78 -1.42
N TYR A 49 23.19 -6.59 -1.85
CA TYR A 49 23.25 -7.39 -3.08
C TYR A 49 22.49 -6.72 -4.25
N SER A 50 21.98 -5.53 -4.05
CA SER A 50 21.22 -4.78 -5.05
C SER A 50 22.14 -4.29 -6.17
N ASN A 51 21.66 -4.40 -7.41
CA ASN A 51 22.24 -3.73 -8.57
C ASN A 51 21.31 -2.63 -9.09
N PHE A 52 20.62 -1.94 -8.16
CA PHE A 52 19.65 -0.89 -8.48
C PHE A 52 20.22 0.13 -9.46
N SER A 53 19.52 0.28 -10.58
CA SER A 53 19.81 1.26 -11.62
C SER A 53 18.52 1.56 -12.39
N LYS A 54 18.53 2.64 -13.18
CA LYS A 54 17.44 2.95 -14.09
C LYS A 54 17.16 1.79 -15.05
N ASP A 55 18.20 1.21 -15.65
CA ASP A 55 18.07 0.10 -16.58
C ASP A 55 17.50 -1.15 -15.89
N ALA A 56 17.95 -1.45 -14.67
CA ALA A 56 17.43 -2.57 -13.89
C ALA A 56 15.94 -2.38 -13.53
N CYS A 57 15.53 -1.14 -13.22
CA CYS A 57 14.12 -0.80 -12.99
C CYS A 57 13.25 -1.01 -14.25
N LEU A 58 13.71 -0.47 -15.38
CA LEU A 58 12.99 -0.58 -16.66
C LEU A 58 12.95 -2.03 -17.16
N ALA A 59 14.00 -2.82 -16.92
CA ALA A 59 14.05 -4.24 -17.24
C ALA A 59 12.99 -5.08 -16.48
N ARG A 60 12.56 -4.62 -15.29
CA ARG A 60 11.42 -5.19 -14.55
C ARG A 60 10.06 -4.67 -15.05
N ASN A 61 10.02 -3.98 -16.18
CA ASN A 61 8.82 -3.37 -16.71
C ASN A 61 8.14 -2.38 -15.72
N CYS A 62 8.93 -1.77 -14.83
CA CYS A 62 8.48 -0.72 -13.93
C CYS A 62 8.63 0.66 -14.59
N LEU A 63 8.26 1.72 -13.87
CA LEU A 63 8.51 3.10 -14.25
C LEU A 63 9.64 3.67 -13.39
N PHE A 64 10.44 4.56 -13.98
CA PHE A 64 11.54 5.24 -13.31
C PHE A 64 11.33 6.75 -13.37
N ASP A 65 11.50 7.44 -12.24
CA ASP A 65 11.45 8.90 -12.15
C ASP A 65 12.86 9.48 -11.93
N ASP A 66 13.40 10.10 -12.97
CA ASP A 66 14.72 10.74 -12.95
C ASP A 66 14.80 11.95 -12.02
N MET A 67 13.66 12.54 -11.66
CA MET A 67 13.58 13.77 -10.85
C MET A 67 13.20 13.49 -9.40
N ALA A 68 12.98 12.22 -9.02
CA ALA A 68 12.63 11.85 -7.66
C ALA A 68 13.82 12.05 -6.73
N ASN A 69 13.58 12.79 -5.64
CA ASN A 69 14.53 12.94 -4.54
C ASN A 69 14.55 11.68 -3.65
N SER A 70 15.42 11.66 -2.64
CA SER A 70 15.61 10.50 -1.74
C SER A 70 14.35 10.10 -0.95
N SER A 71 13.36 10.98 -0.84
CA SER A 71 12.12 10.72 -0.10
C SER A 71 10.99 10.17 -0.99
N VAL A 72 11.25 10.03 -2.30
CA VAL A 72 10.27 9.56 -3.29
C VAL A 72 10.75 8.26 -3.92
N ILE A 73 9.83 7.31 -4.10
CA ILE A 73 10.11 6.06 -4.79
C ILE A 73 10.47 6.35 -6.26
N GLN A 74 11.75 6.13 -6.59
CA GLN A 74 12.32 6.34 -7.92
C GLN A 74 11.87 5.26 -8.91
N CYS A 75 11.94 3.98 -8.51
CA CYS A 75 11.45 2.85 -9.31
C CYS A 75 10.11 2.35 -8.78
N TYR A 76 9.03 2.58 -9.52
CA TYR A 76 7.68 2.30 -9.04
C TYR A 76 6.85 1.49 -10.03
N LEU A 77 5.89 0.76 -9.48
CA LEU A 77 5.04 -0.15 -10.22
C LEU A 77 4.16 0.65 -11.16
N ARG A 78 3.96 0.14 -12.39
CA ARG A 78 2.99 0.74 -13.31
C ARG A 78 1.61 0.76 -12.65
N PRO A 79 0.89 1.91 -12.63
CA PRO A 79 -0.43 1.99 -12.04
C PRO A 79 -1.43 0.97 -12.61
N THR A 80 -1.25 0.56 -13.87
CA THR A 80 -2.09 -0.43 -14.56
C THR A 80 -1.68 -1.89 -14.33
N TYR A 81 -0.67 -2.16 -13.49
CA TYR A 81 -0.35 -3.52 -13.05
C TYR A 81 -1.27 -3.95 -11.90
N GLY A 82 -1.89 -5.12 -12.05
CA GLY A 82 -2.79 -5.69 -11.06
C GLY A 82 -3.65 -6.80 -11.67
N TYR A 83 -4.86 -6.96 -11.14
CA TYR A 83 -5.81 -7.98 -11.57
C TYR A 83 -7.11 -7.35 -12.04
N LEU A 84 -7.77 -7.98 -13.00
CA LEU A 84 -9.07 -7.62 -13.55
C LEU A 84 -10.11 -8.63 -13.07
N LEU A 85 -11.34 -8.17 -12.82
CA LEU A 85 -12.47 -9.05 -12.54
C LEU A 85 -12.88 -9.76 -13.85
N LYS A 86 -12.95 -11.11 -13.84
CA LYS A 86 -13.29 -11.89 -15.04
C LYS A 86 -14.68 -12.46 -15.07
N GLN A 87 -15.27 -12.69 -13.89
CA GLN A 87 -16.57 -13.30 -13.74
C GLN A 87 -17.35 -12.58 -12.64
N ASP A 88 -18.66 -12.72 -12.70
CA ASP A 88 -19.56 -12.22 -11.66
C ASP A 88 -19.26 -12.86 -10.31
N VAL A 89 -19.63 -12.14 -9.26
CA VAL A 89 -19.46 -12.57 -7.87
C VAL A 89 -20.28 -13.82 -7.61
N GLN A 90 -19.60 -14.89 -7.17
CA GLN A 90 -20.24 -16.15 -6.80
C GLN A 90 -20.56 -16.15 -5.31
N GLN A 91 -21.79 -16.48 -4.95
CA GLN A 91 -22.17 -16.71 -3.56
C GLN A 91 -21.61 -18.06 -3.09
N THR A 92 -21.16 -18.10 -1.85
CA THR A 92 -20.72 -19.31 -1.15
C THR A 92 -21.52 -19.44 0.15
N PRO A 93 -21.57 -20.63 0.78
CA PRO A 93 -22.29 -20.80 2.05
C PRO A 93 -21.86 -19.83 3.16
N THR A 94 -20.60 -19.36 3.13
CA THR A 94 -20.02 -18.53 4.18
C THR A 94 -19.63 -17.12 3.72
N GLY A 95 -19.98 -16.73 2.48
CA GLY A 95 -19.60 -15.43 1.92
C GLY A 95 -19.59 -15.41 0.41
N ILE A 96 -18.57 -14.82 -0.22
CA ILE A 96 -18.50 -14.67 -1.67
C ILE A 96 -17.13 -15.06 -2.23
N ARG A 97 -17.11 -15.42 -3.52
CA ARG A 97 -15.91 -15.75 -4.27
C ARG A 97 -15.89 -14.97 -5.58
N LEU A 98 -14.72 -14.42 -5.91
CA LEU A 98 -14.48 -13.69 -7.15
C LEU A 98 -13.35 -14.35 -7.92
N ARG A 99 -13.48 -14.45 -9.25
CA ARG A 99 -12.40 -14.88 -10.14
C ARG A 99 -11.75 -13.67 -10.78
N LEU A 100 -10.46 -13.51 -10.54
CA LEU A 100 -9.66 -12.42 -11.07
C LEU A 100 -8.56 -12.98 -11.98
N GLN A 101 -8.16 -12.20 -12.98
CA GLN A 101 -7.05 -12.54 -13.87
C GLN A 101 -6.07 -11.37 -13.91
N ARG A 102 -4.78 -11.67 -13.89
CA ARG A 102 -3.73 -10.66 -13.98
C ARG A 102 -3.92 -9.83 -15.26
N ASN A 103 -3.68 -8.54 -15.20
CA ASN A 103 -3.67 -7.70 -16.39
C ASN A 103 -2.45 -8.06 -17.26
N GLN A 104 -2.67 -8.85 -18.30
CA GLN A 104 -1.63 -9.35 -19.20
C GLN A 104 -1.10 -8.27 -20.17
N ALA A 105 -1.77 -7.12 -20.29
CA ALA A 105 -1.26 -5.99 -21.07
C ALA A 105 0.06 -5.43 -20.51
N ILE A 106 0.34 -5.70 -19.23
CA ILE A 106 1.57 -5.30 -18.54
C ILE A 106 2.34 -6.56 -18.17
N ALA A 107 3.62 -6.67 -18.56
CA ALA A 107 4.49 -7.76 -18.15
C ALA A 107 4.75 -7.71 -16.63
N SER A 108 4.92 -8.88 -16.01
CA SER A 108 5.19 -8.99 -14.56
C SER A 108 6.59 -8.50 -14.20
N PRO A 109 6.74 -7.72 -13.11
CA PRO A 109 8.05 -7.29 -12.64
C PRO A 109 8.87 -8.41 -11.98
N PHE A 110 8.22 -9.52 -11.62
CA PHE A 110 8.87 -10.67 -11.00
C PHE A 110 8.61 -11.94 -11.83
N PRO A 111 9.47 -12.98 -11.72
CA PRO A 111 9.26 -14.26 -12.41
C PRO A 111 8.00 -14.99 -11.95
N GLU A 112 7.51 -15.90 -12.79
CA GLU A 112 6.40 -16.83 -12.46
C GLU A 112 5.15 -16.13 -11.88
N PRO A 113 4.53 -15.20 -12.63
CA PRO A 113 3.28 -14.57 -12.21
C PRO A 113 2.14 -15.58 -12.08
N ILE A 114 1.30 -15.40 -11.06
CA ILE A 114 0.07 -16.16 -10.93
C ILE A 114 -0.99 -15.50 -11.81
N GLU A 115 -1.39 -16.15 -12.90
CA GLU A 115 -2.25 -15.53 -13.91
C GLU A 115 -3.71 -15.46 -13.49
N ASN A 116 -4.23 -16.52 -12.88
CA ASN A 116 -5.62 -16.60 -12.43
C ASN A 116 -5.67 -16.79 -10.92
N ILE A 117 -6.46 -15.95 -10.25
CA ILE A 117 -6.64 -16.04 -8.80
C ILE A 117 -8.11 -16.10 -8.41
N LEU A 118 -8.36 -16.75 -7.29
CA LEU A 118 -9.64 -16.67 -6.58
C LEU A 118 -9.47 -15.76 -5.37
N LEU A 119 -10.39 -14.83 -5.19
CA LEU A 119 -10.55 -14.08 -3.94
C LEU A 119 -11.77 -14.62 -3.21
N ASP A 120 -11.56 -15.28 -2.07
CA ASP A 120 -12.64 -15.66 -1.17
C ASP A 120 -12.78 -14.63 -0.07
N ILE A 121 -14.01 -14.19 0.16
CA ILE A 121 -14.42 -13.41 1.31
C ILE A 121 -15.32 -14.31 2.16
N GLN A 122 -14.91 -14.56 3.39
CA GLN A 122 -15.67 -15.33 4.37
C GLN A 122 -16.13 -14.39 5.49
N TYR A 123 -17.45 -14.35 5.70
CA TYR A 123 -18.10 -13.65 6.80
C TYR A 123 -17.99 -14.51 8.07
N TYR A 124 -16.81 -14.52 8.68
CA TYR A 124 -16.42 -15.52 9.68
C TYR A 124 -17.14 -15.38 11.02
N THR A 125 -17.25 -14.16 11.53
CA THR A 125 -18.14 -13.79 12.65
C THR A 125 -18.68 -12.38 12.39
N ASN A 126 -19.49 -11.84 13.31
CA ASN A 126 -19.97 -10.46 13.21
C ASN A 126 -18.84 -9.41 13.22
N ASP A 127 -17.68 -9.76 13.77
CA ASP A 127 -16.53 -8.86 13.93
C ASP A 127 -15.29 -9.31 13.13
N ILE A 128 -15.28 -10.55 12.63
CA ILE A 128 -14.16 -11.12 11.89
C ILE A 128 -14.56 -11.36 10.44
N VAL A 129 -13.85 -10.71 9.53
CA VAL A 129 -13.85 -11.03 8.10
C VAL A 129 -12.54 -11.70 7.73
N ARG A 130 -12.61 -12.75 6.92
CA ARG A 130 -11.43 -13.37 6.33
C ARG A 130 -11.48 -13.16 4.84
N PHE A 131 -10.42 -12.62 4.27
CA PHE A 131 -10.21 -12.70 2.83
C PHE A 131 -9.00 -13.56 2.53
N LYS A 132 -9.02 -14.28 1.40
CA LYS A 132 -7.89 -15.08 0.95
C LYS A 132 -7.79 -15.06 -0.56
N LEU A 133 -6.56 -14.88 -1.04
CA LEU A 133 -6.20 -14.93 -2.45
C LEU A 133 -5.53 -16.28 -2.73
N TYR A 134 -6.05 -17.02 -3.69
CA TYR A 134 -5.56 -18.32 -4.10
C TYR A 134 -5.05 -18.25 -5.53
N ASP A 135 -4.04 -19.05 -5.84
CA ASP A 135 -3.80 -19.47 -7.22
C ASP A 135 -4.94 -20.41 -7.63
N ALA A 136 -5.63 -20.06 -8.73
CA ALA A 136 -6.79 -20.81 -9.20
C ALA A 136 -6.40 -22.09 -9.95
N ASP A 137 -5.15 -22.17 -10.41
CA ASP A 137 -4.67 -23.21 -11.31
C ASP A 137 -3.73 -24.19 -10.58
N ASN A 138 -3.03 -23.74 -9.54
CA ASN A 138 -2.09 -24.56 -8.76
C ASN A 138 -2.30 -24.43 -7.24
N PRO A 139 -2.44 -25.55 -6.49
CA PRO A 139 -2.40 -25.50 -5.03
C PRO A 139 -1.08 -24.93 -4.52
N ARG A 140 -1.15 -24.08 -3.51
CA ARG A 140 0.02 -23.47 -2.86
C ARG A 140 0.08 -23.86 -1.40
N TYR A 141 1.27 -23.75 -0.80
CA TYR A 141 1.43 -24.00 0.63
C TYR A 141 0.51 -23.10 1.45
N GLU A 142 -0.21 -23.72 2.39
CA GLU A 142 -1.00 -23.04 3.41
C GLU A 142 -0.47 -23.44 4.78
N VAL A 143 -0.38 -22.47 5.68
CA VAL A 143 0.04 -22.75 7.05
C VAL A 143 -1.00 -23.68 7.69
N PRO A 144 -0.61 -24.89 8.17
CA PRO A 144 -1.53 -25.89 8.68
C PRO A 144 -1.98 -25.58 10.11
N ILE A 145 -2.70 -24.47 10.27
CA ILE A 145 -3.27 -24.03 11.55
C ILE A 145 -4.79 -24.03 11.49
N SER A 146 -5.42 -24.58 12.53
CA SER A 146 -6.87 -24.51 12.70
C SER A 146 -7.25 -23.16 13.29
N LEU A 147 -8.26 -22.51 12.72
CA LEU A 147 -8.87 -21.33 13.32
C LEU A 147 -9.73 -21.78 14.50
N THR A 148 -9.55 -21.15 15.66
CA THR A 148 -10.16 -21.57 16.93
C THR A 148 -11.62 -21.14 17.11
N ALA A 149 -12.08 -20.11 16.40
CA ALA A 149 -13.48 -19.69 16.50
C ALA A 149 -14.39 -20.65 15.73
N SER A 150 -15.56 -20.97 16.28
CA SER A 150 -16.58 -21.76 15.58
C SER A 150 -16.96 -21.06 14.27
N SER A 151 -16.63 -21.69 13.15
CA SER A 151 -16.98 -21.20 11.81
C SER A 151 -18.49 -21.25 11.65
N GLY A 152 -19.17 -20.13 11.88
CA GLY A 152 -20.59 -19.95 11.63
C GLY A 152 -20.76 -18.69 10.79
N GLN A 153 -21.54 -18.77 9.71
CA GLN A 153 -21.86 -17.60 8.89
C GLN A 153 -22.31 -16.44 9.78
N ALA A 154 -21.65 -15.28 9.66
CA ALA A 154 -22.01 -14.09 10.43
C ALA A 154 -23.49 -13.75 10.23
N SER A 155 -24.25 -13.62 11.32
CA SER A 155 -25.68 -13.32 11.26
C SER A 155 -25.92 -11.83 10.99
N LEU A 156 -25.09 -10.96 11.57
CA LEU A 156 -25.17 -9.50 11.46
C LEU A 156 -23.75 -8.90 11.43
N PRO A 157 -23.02 -9.05 10.32
CA PRO A 157 -21.66 -8.54 10.20
C PRO A 157 -21.62 -7.01 10.38
N GLN A 158 -20.76 -6.54 11.27
CA GLN A 158 -20.51 -5.12 11.57
C GLN A 158 -19.66 -4.42 10.50
N TYR A 159 -19.34 -5.16 9.44
CA TYR A 159 -18.52 -4.74 8.33
C TYR A 159 -19.18 -5.13 7.01
N GLU A 160 -18.66 -4.57 5.92
CA GLU A 160 -19.06 -4.90 4.58
C GLU A 160 -17.87 -4.94 3.64
N PHE A 161 -17.94 -5.84 2.68
CA PHE A 161 -17.00 -5.95 1.58
C PHE A 161 -17.54 -5.17 0.39
N ILE A 162 -16.71 -4.30 -0.17
CA ILE A 162 -17.04 -3.47 -1.32
C ILE A 162 -15.90 -3.63 -2.33
N TYR A 163 -16.21 -3.94 -3.58
CA TYR A 163 -15.22 -3.95 -4.65
C TYR A 163 -15.55 -2.91 -5.71
N SER A 164 -14.52 -2.49 -6.46
CA SER A 164 -14.67 -1.59 -7.61
C SER A 164 -13.76 -2.05 -8.74
N THR A 165 -14.29 -1.94 -9.96
CA THR A 165 -13.58 -2.02 -11.23
C THR A 165 -13.69 -0.73 -12.02
N ASP A 166 -14.37 0.29 -11.50
CA ASP A 166 -14.44 1.62 -12.13
C ASP A 166 -13.48 2.54 -11.39
N ASN A 167 -12.28 2.70 -11.96
CA ASN A 167 -11.24 3.53 -11.39
C ASN A 167 -10.24 4.00 -12.46
N THR A 168 -9.40 4.96 -12.06
CA THR A 168 -8.39 5.59 -12.92
C THR A 168 -7.22 4.69 -13.30
N ARG A 169 -7.24 3.41 -12.92
CA ARG A 169 -6.18 2.44 -13.20
C ARG A 169 -6.66 1.33 -14.12
N ASP A 170 -7.26 1.70 -15.25
CA ASP A 170 -7.60 0.77 -16.33
C ASP A 170 -8.48 -0.40 -15.87
N ASN A 171 -9.51 -0.06 -15.09
CA ASN A 171 -10.51 -1.00 -14.56
C ASN A 171 -9.96 -2.15 -13.71
N LEU A 172 -8.76 -1.98 -13.14
CA LEU A 172 -8.20 -2.94 -12.20
C LEU A 172 -9.13 -3.16 -11.00
N PHE A 173 -9.23 -4.42 -10.58
CA PHE A 173 -9.94 -4.81 -9.38
C PHE A 173 -9.29 -4.21 -8.14
N SER A 174 -10.12 -3.60 -7.29
CA SER A 174 -9.76 -3.25 -5.93
C SER A 174 -10.94 -3.53 -4.99
N PHE A 175 -10.64 -3.73 -3.72
CA PHE A 175 -11.65 -3.89 -2.69
C PHE A 175 -11.32 -3.11 -1.42
N ARG A 176 -12.39 -2.87 -0.65
CA ARG A 176 -12.39 -2.27 0.66
C ARG A 176 -13.20 -3.12 1.62
N ILE A 177 -12.77 -3.12 2.88
CA ILE A 177 -13.58 -3.58 4.00
C ILE A 177 -13.97 -2.33 4.78
N ARG A 178 -15.27 -2.10 4.97
CA ARG A 178 -15.79 -0.90 5.62
C ARG A 178 -16.61 -1.28 6.85
N ARG A 179 -16.43 -0.54 7.95
CA ARG A 179 -17.27 -0.65 9.14
C ARG A 179 -18.65 -0.09 8.84
N ARG A 180 -19.71 -0.85 9.09
CA ARG A 180 -21.09 -0.42 8.78
C ARG A 180 -21.57 0.74 9.65
N THR A 181 -21.28 0.69 10.95
CA THR A 181 -21.85 1.62 11.94
C THR A 181 -21.49 3.08 11.69
N ASN A 182 -20.34 3.36 11.09
CA ASN A 182 -19.87 4.72 10.85
C ASN A 182 -19.21 4.91 9.47
N SER A 183 -19.35 3.93 8.57
CA SER A 183 -18.76 3.95 7.23
C SER A 183 -17.23 4.13 7.19
N THR A 184 -16.50 3.88 8.28
CA THR A 184 -15.03 3.97 8.30
C THR A 184 -14.43 2.81 7.52
N THR A 185 -13.61 3.09 6.51
CA THR A 185 -12.83 2.07 5.81
C THR A 185 -11.79 1.47 6.76
N LEU A 186 -11.64 0.16 6.77
CA LEU A 186 -10.68 -0.55 7.64
C LEU A 186 -9.51 -1.12 6.84
N PHE A 187 -9.79 -1.51 5.59
CA PHE A 187 -8.81 -2.03 4.65
C PHE A 187 -9.15 -1.47 3.26
N ASP A 188 -8.16 -0.94 2.54
CA ASP A 188 -8.39 -0.30 1.24
C ASP A 188 -7.24 -0.57 0.26
N THR A 189 -7.49 -1.48 -0.69
CA THR A 189 -6.54 -1.85 -1.74
C THR A 189 -6.59 -0.96 -2.97
N SER A 190 -7.44 0.07 -2.98
CA SER A 190 -7.57 0.98 -4.12
C SER A 190 -6.34 1.86 -4.37
N ILE A 191 -5.21 1.65 -3.67
CA ILE A 191 -3.90 2.19 -4.03
C ILE A 191 -3.18 1.31 -5.06
N GLY A 192 -3.68 0.10 -5.34
CA GLY A 192 -3.07 -0.84 -6.27
C GLY A 192 -1.93 -1.61 -5.61
N GLY A 193 -1.00 -2.12 -6.42
CA GLY A 193 0.16 -2.85 -5.89
C GLY A 193 -0.12 -4.30 -5.50
N LEU A 194 -1.23 -4.89 -5.98
CA LEU A 194 -1.47 -6.33 -5.87
C LEU A 194 -0.56 -7.07 -6.86
N VAL A 195 0.46 -7.74 -6.33
CA VAL A 195 1.44 -8.50 -7.11
C VAL A 195 1.46 -9.90 -6.52
N LEU A 196 1.19 -10.93 -7.33
CA LEU A 196 1.24 -12.32 -6.89
C LEU A 196 2.02 -13.13 -7.92
N ASN A 197 3.16 -13.63 -7.47
CA ASN A 197 4.11 -14.44 -8.18
C ASN A 197 4.48 -15.63 -7.28
N ASN A 198 5.08 -16.67 -7.86
CA ASN A 198 5.36 -17.89 -7.12
C ASN A 198 6.18 -17.67 -5.83
N GLN A 199 7.14 -16.75 -5.84
CA GLN A 199 8.00 -16.44 -4.69
C GLN A 199 7.90 -14.97 -4.23
N PHE A 200 6.93 -14.21 -4.73
CA PHE A 200 6.71 -12.82 -4.32
C PHE A 200 5.22 -12.51 -4.26
N LEU A 201 4.73 -12.18 -3.07
CA LEU A 201 3.34 -11.83 -2.82
C LEU A 201 3.29 -10.46 -2.16
N GLN A 202 2.53 -9.53 -2.74
CA GLN A 202 2.37 -8.18 -2.25
C GLN A 202 0.89 -7.76 -2.28
N ILE A 203 0.45 -7.15 -1.19
CA ILE A 203 -0.82 -6.46 -1.07
C ILE A 203 -0.57 -5.16 -0.32
N VAL A 204 -1.22 -4.07 -0.75
CA VAL A 204 -1.06 -2.76 -0.14
C VAL A 204 -2.43 -2.27 0.33
N THR A 205 -2.47 -1.65 1.50
CA THR A 205 -3.68 -1.02 2.04
C THR A 205 -3.41 0.40 2.47
N ARG A 206 -4.36 1.31 2.21
CA ARG A 206 -4.31 2.66 2.79
C ARG A 206 -4.73 2.63 4.26
N LEU A 207 -3.92 3.23 5.11
CA LEU A 207 -4.24 3.44 6.51
C LEU A 207 -5.24 4.59 6.65
N GLN A 208 -6.28 4.39 7.47
CA GLN A 208 -7.22 5.47 7.81
C GLN A 208 -6.85 6.24 9.08
N SER A 209 -5.76 5.84 9.75
CA SER A 209 -5.25 6.45 10.97
C SER A 209 -3.74 6.27 11.06
N PRO A 210 -3.00 7.26 11.61
CA PRO A 210 -1.57 7.13 11.86
C PRO A 210 -1.23 6.28 13.09
N HIS A 211 -2.21 5.68 13.74
CA HIS A 211 -2.04 4.89 14.96
C HIS A 211 -1.92 3.41 14.62
N VAL A 212 -0.69 2.97 14.33
CA VAL A 212 -0.35 1.58 14.01
C VAL A 212 0.55 1.02 15.10
N TYR A 213 0.27 -0.22 15.52
CA TYR A 213 0.93 -0.93 16.61
C TYR A 213 1.11 -2.41 16.24
N GLY A 214 2.06 -3.10 16.87
CA GLY A 214 2.35 -4.51 16.61
C GLY A 214 3.49 -4.70 15.62
N PHE A 215 3.39 -5.74 14.77
CA PHE A 215 4.49 -6.41 14.07
C PHE A 215 5.53 -7.01 15.03
N GLY A 216 6.24 -8.06 14.63
CA GLY A 216 7.25 -8.68 15.48
C GLY A 216 7.69 -10.07 15.03
N GLU A 217 8.78 -10.60 15.58
CA GLU A 217 9.62 -10.02 16.65
C GLU A 217 10.70 -9.07 16.09
N ASN A 218 10.71 -7.80 16.53
CA ASN A 218 11.64 -6.75 16.11
C ASN A 218 11.83 -5.76 17.27
N ASN A 219 12.99 -5.10 17.36
CA ASN A 219 13.21 -4.03 18.35
C ASN A 219 12.69 -2.69 17.81
N HIS A 220 11.49 -2.30 18.24
CA HIS A 220 10.91 -1.00 17.90
C HIS A 220 11.30 0.05 18.95
N GLU A 221 11.82 1.21 18.52
CA GLU A 221 12.15 2.33 19.42
C GLU A 221 10.94 2.86 20.19
N THR A 222 9.75 2.79 19.57
CA THR A 222 8.47 3.24 20.14
C THR A 222 7.36 2.23 19.88
N LEU A 223 6.38 2.17 20.78
CA LEU A 223 5.21 1.29 20.63
C LEU A 223 4.34 1.66 19.42
N LYS A 224 4.12 2.96 19.19
CA LYS A 224 3.43 3.48 17.99
C LYS A 224 4.42 3.55 16.85
N HIS A 225 4.06 3.02 15.68
CA HIS A 225 4.88 3.11 14.47
C HIS A 225 4.91 4.55 13.92
N ASN A 226 6.10 5.01 13.53
CA ASN A 226 6.25 6.21 12.70
C ASN A 226 5.92 5.84 11.24
N ILE A 227 4.71 6.20 10.79
CA ILE A 227 4.22 5.89 9.45
C ILE A 227 4.55 6.96 8.40
N ILE A 228 5.21 8.05 8.80
CA ILE A 228 5.69 9.08 7.87
C ILE A 228 7.03 8.64 7.25
N GLU A 229 7.85 7.97 8.05
CA GLU A 229 9.09 7.36 7.59
C GLU A 229 8.83 6.02 6.90
N ARG A 230 9.53 5.81 5.80
CA ARG A 230 9.52 4.52 5.12
C ARG A 230 10.37 3.52 5.90
N LYS A 231 9.73 2.70 6.73
CA LYS A 231 10.38 1.61 7.47
C LYS A 231 10.03 0.24 6.87
N ILE A 232 11.01 -0.66 6.84
CA ILE A 232 10.84 -2.06 6.43
C ILE A 232 11.10 -2.94 7.67
N TRP A 233 10.12 -3.74 8.05
CA TRP A 233 10.22 -4.67 9.17
C TRP A 233 10.32 -6.10 8.65
N GLY A 234 11.52 -6.69 8.72
CA GLY A 234 11.73 -8.08 8.37
C GLY A 234 11.06 -9.02 9.39
N ILE A 235 10.39 -10.07 8.91
CA ILE A 235 9.78 -11.08 9.76
C ILE A 235 10.23 -12.45 9.26
N PHE A 236 11.26 -12.98 9.92
CA PHE A 236 11.74 -14.35 9.72
C PHE A 236 12.43 -14.76 11.02
N ALA A 237 12.02 -15.88 11.61
CA ALA A 237 12.58 -16.34 12.87
C ALA A 237 14.10 -16.50 12.72
N ARG A 238 14.84 -15.74 13.52
CA ARG A 238 16.29 -15.65 13.43
C ARG A 238 16.86 -15.47 14.83
N ASP A 239 17.87 -16.25 15.15
CA ASP A 239 18.71 -16.02 16.32
C ASP A 239 19.65 -14.83 16.05
N GLN A 240 19.46 -13.75 16.81
CA GLN A 240 20.22 -12.51 16.68
C GLN A 240 20.26 -11.80 18.04
N GLY A 241 21.47 -11.43 18.48
CA GLY A 241 21.74 -10.64 19.70
C GLY A 241 22.48 -9.35 19.40
#